data_AF-A0A7S1HFW8-F1
#
_entry.id   AF-A0A7S1HFW8-F1
#
_cell.length_a   1.000
_cell.length_b   1.000
_cell.length_c   1.000
_cell.angle_alpha   90.00
_cell.angle_beta   90.00
_cell.angle_gamma   90.00
#
_symmetry.space_group_name_H-M   'P 1'
#
loop_
_entity.id
_entity.type
_entity.pdbx_description
1 polymer ?
#
loop_
_entity_poly.entity_id
_entity_poly.type
_entity_poly.pdbx_seq_one_letter_code
_entity_poly.pdbx_strand_id
1 'polypeptide(L)'
;GELVLQQNAVYRLIDWTPKRGEEGSEKEICMIARQALPPHAETKRCWHVKVARCQYCVSGSETLAQVATRFGTTWMQLWTANSEPLYETDGSLHQMRWTDVSDPHKFAHGNKGLMALGPVYKARQGDSLDSLATRFNTKVDNIVNLNPDLMSKTSIRVGQELCILPGICPAEG
;
A
#
# COMPACT_ATOMS: atom_id res chain seq x y z
N GLY A 1 -3.90 -18.32 -48.24
CA GLY A 1 -4.99 -18.40 -47.26
C GLY A 1 -4.41 -19.00 -46.01
N GLU A 2 -4.74 -18.59 -44.79
CA GLU A 2 -5.96 -17.93 -44.32
C GLU A 2 -5.61 -16.78 -43.37
N LEU A 3 -6.32 -15.65 -43.52
CA LEU A 3 -6.50 -14.67 -42.45
C LEU A 3 -7.45 -15.31 -41.43
N VAL A 4 -6.89 -15.87 -40.35
CA VAL A 4 -7.70 -16.22 -39.18
C VAL A 4 -8.16 -14.91 -38.55
N LEU A 5 -9.40 -14.56 -38.81
CA LEU A 5 -10.11 -13.47 -38.14
C LEU A 5 -10.04 -13.70 -36.62
N GLN A 6 -9.35 -12.83 -35.88
CA GLN A 6 -9.53 -12.66 -34.43
C GLN A 6 -10.92 -12.06 -34.16
N GLN A 7 -11.99 -12.75 -34.56
CA GLN A 7 -13.34 -12.35 -34.19
C GLN A 7 -13.59 -12.83 -32.76
N ASN A 8 -13.70 -11.86 -31.85
CA ASN A 8 -14.18 -11.96 -30.47
C ASN A 8 -13.13 -12.23 -29.37
N ALA A 9 -12.00 -11.51 -29.38
CA ALA A 9 -11.20 -11.39 -28.16
C ALA A 9 -11.98 -10.60 -27.09
N VAL A 10 -12.65 -11.31 -26.18
CA VAL A 10 -13.31 -10.71 -25.01
C VAL A 10 -12.27 -10.54 -23.92
N TYR A 11 -11.91 -9.29 -23.61
CA TYR A 11 -11.10 -8.98 -22.43
C TYR A 11 -12.00 -8.62 -21.24
N ARG A 12 -11.48 -8.90 -20.04
CA ARG A 12 -12.05 -8.44 -18.77
C ARG A 12 -10.91 -7.85 -17.96
N LEU A 13 -11.11 -6.63 -17.48
CA LEU A 13 -10.23 -6.04 -16.48
C LEU A 13 -10.63 -6.60 -15.12
N ILE A 14 -9.63 -6.98 -14.34
CA ILE A 14 -9.82 -7.45 -12.97
C ILE A 14 -9.03 -6.51 -12.09
N ASP A 15 -9.74 -5.83 -11.19
CA ASP A 15 -9.14 -5.03 -10.13
C ASP A 15 -9.07 -5.89 -8.86
N TRP A 16 -7.89 -5.96 -8.26
CA TRP A 16 -7.69 -6.60 -6.97
C TRP A 16 -6.98 -5.64 -6.03
N THR A 17 -7.50 -5.51 -4.82
CA THR A 17 -6.90 -4.71 -3.74
C THR A 17 -6.62 -5.62 -2.55
N PRO A 18 -5.39 -5.63 -2.01
CA PRO A 18 -5.08 -6.36 -0.79
C PRO A 18 -5.99 -5.94 0.36
N LYS A 19 -6.37 -6.89 1.22
CA LYS A 19 -7.08 -6.57 2.46
C LYS A 19 -6.09 -6.07 3.50
N ARG A 20 -6.55 -5.20 4.41
CA ARG A 20 -5.78 -4.82 5.59
C ARG A 20 -5.39 -6.08 6.39
N GLY A 21 -4.13 -6.18 6.81
CA GLY A 21 -3.55 -7.39 7.39
C GLY A 21 -2.68 -8.19 6.42
N GLU A 22 -2.75 -7.89 5.12
CA GLU A 22 -1.97 -8.58 4.08
C GLU A 22 -0.66 -7.85 3.75
N GLU A 23 -0.33 -6.76 4.45
CA GLU A 23 0.86 -5.94 4.22
C GLU A 23 2.15 -6.76 4.43
N GLY A 24 3.00 -6.80 3.41
CA GLY A 24 4.23 -7.60 3.39
C GLY A 24 4.02 -9.08 3.06
N SER A 25 2.79 -9.51 2.73
CA SER A 25 2.54 -10.87 2.26
C SER A 25 2.88 -11.04 0.77
N GLU A 26 3.16 -12.28 0.38
CA GLU A 26 3.24 -12.69 -1.02
C GLU A 26 2.01 -13.55 -1.34
N LYS A 27 1.37 -13.27 -2.46
CA LYS A 27 0.14 -13.94 -2.88
C LYS A 27 0.23 -14.40 -4.32
N GLU A 28 -0.33 -15.58 -4.59
CA GLU A 28 -0.57 -16.03 -5.94
C GLU A 28 -2.02 -15.72 -6.33
N ILE A 29 -2.21 -14.91 -7.36
CA ILE A 29 -3.52 -14.60 -7.93
C ILE A 29 -3.63 -15.33 -9.26
N CYS A 30 -4.64 -16.17 -9.40
CA CYS A 30 -4.86 -16.94 -10.62
C CYS A 30 -6.18 -16.56 -11.28
N MET A 31 -6.12 -16.34 -12.60
CA MET A 31 -7.29 -16.19 -13.46
C MET A 31 -7.51 -17.50 -14.21
N ILE A 32 -8.77 -17.89 -14.28
CA ILE A 32 -9.21 -19.09 -14.97
C ILE A 32 -10.19 -18.66 -16.06
N ALA A 33 -9.85 -18.89 -17.31
CA ALA A 33 -10.75 -18.69 -18.44
C ALA A 33 -11.35 -20.03 -18.84
N ARG A 34 -12.68 -20.08 -18.91
CA ARG A 34 -13.46 -21.28 -19.25
C ARG A 34 -14.25 -21.06 -20.52
N GLN A 35 -14.27 -22.06 -21.39
CA GLN A 35 -15.12 -22.08 -22.56
C GLN A 35 -16.58 -22.31 -22.15
N ALA A 36 -17.46 -21.38 -22.56
CA ALA A 36 -18.87 -21.42 -22.20
C ALA A 36 -19.62 -22.59 -22.84
N LEU A 37 -19.20 -23.02 -24.03
CA LEU A 37 -19.82 -24.11 -24.79
C LEU A 37 -18.96 -25.38 -24.74
N PRO A 38 -19.56 -26.57 -24.86
CA PRO A 38 -18.81 -27.80 -25.01
C PRO A 38 -17.90 -27.80 -26.26
N PRO A 39 -16.70 -28.40 -26.18
CA PRO A 39 -16.10 -28.96 -24.97
C PRO A 39 -15.65 -27.84 -24.01
N HIS A 40 -15.92 -27.99 -22.71
CA HIS A 40 -15.58 -26.99 -21.68
C HIS A 40 -14.07 -26.92 -21.42
N ALA A 41 -13.30 -26.37 -22.36
CA ALA A 41 -11.87 -26.14 -22.19
C ALA A 41 -11.60 -25.07 -21.12
N GLU A 42 -10.51 -25.22 -20.36
CA GLU A 42 -10.08 -24.29 -19.32
C GLU A 42 -8.60 -23.93 -19.51
N THR A 43 -8.26 -22.66 -19.29
CA THR A 43 -6.86 -22.21 -19.15
C THR A 43 -6.68 -21.39 -17.88
N LYS A 44 -5.56 -21.57 -17.20
CA LYS A 44 -5.22 -20.92 -15.94
C LYS A 44 -3.93 -20.13 -16.10
N ARG A 45 -3.94 -18.87 -15.66
CA ARG A 45 -2.75 -18.02 -15.58
C ARG A 45 -2.63 -17.43 -14.18
N CYS A 46 -1.44 -17.46 -13.60
CA CYS A 46 -1.19 -16.95 -12.26
C CYS A 46 -0.13 -15.86 -12.26
N TRP A 47 -0.24 -14.96 -11.29
CA TRP A 47 0.70 -13.89 -11.01
C TRP A 47 1.06 -13.92 -9.53
N HIS A 48 2.34 -13.79 -9.24
CA HIS A 48 2.84 -13.63 -7.88
C HIS A 48 2.87 -12.14 -7.58
N VAL A 49 2.14 -11.73 -6.55
CA VAL A 49 1.99 -10.34 -6.13
C VAL A 49 2.54 -10.19 -4.72
N LYS A 50 3.51 -9.30 -4.56
CA LYS A 50 4.01 -8.89 -3.25
C LYS A 50 3.21 -7.67 -2.80
N VAL A 51 2.54 -7.79 -1.66
CA VAL A 51 1.82 -6.68 -1.05
C VAL A 51 2.83 -5.81 -0.31
N ALA A 52 3.06 -4.60 -0.81
CA ALA A 52 3.99 -3.69 -0.19
C ALA A 52 3.52 -3.29 1.23
N ARG A 53 4.49 -3.16 2.15
CA ARG A 53 4.28 -2.53 3.45
C ARG A 53 4.27 -1.00 3.29
N CYS A 54 3.63 -0.32 4.24
CA CYS A 54 3.56 1.14 4.28
C CYS A 54 2.90 1.83 3.09
N GLN A 55 2.04 1.12 2.36
CA GLN A 55 1.32 1.69 1.25
C GLN A 55 -0.18 1.48 1.43
N TYR A 56 -0.95 2.46 1.00
CA TYR A 56 -2.40 2.48 1.07
C TYR A 56 -2.99 2.78 -0.30
N CYS A 57 -3.88 1.91 -0.77
CA CYS A 57 -4.67 2.16 -1.97
C CYS A 57 -5.84 3.09 -1.61
N VAL A 58 -5.76 4.34 -2.05
CA VAL A 58 -6.78 5.36 -1.80
C VAL A 58 -8.05 5.03 -2.59
N SER A 59 -9.19 5.13 -1.91
CA SER A 59 -10.51 5.00 -2.55
C SER A 59 -10.93 6.27 -3.30
N GLY A 60 -11.76 6.04 -4.32
CA GLY A 60 -12.47 7.01 -5.17
C GLY A 60 -13.19 8.16 -4.47
N SER A 61 -13.39 8.06 -3.16
CA SER A 61 -14.27 8.92 -2.38
C SER A 61 -13.66 9.42 -1.08
N GLU A 62 -12.43 9.02 -0.76
CA GLU A 62 -11.78 9.46 0.48
C GLU A 62 -11.14 10.85 0.30
N THR A 63 -10.89 11.55 1.41
CA THR A 63 -10.00 12.72 1.49
C THR A 63 -8.74 12.38 2.26
N LEU A 64 -7.67 13.17 2.08
CA LEU A 64 -6.43 12.99 2.82
C LEU A 64 -6.63 13.06 4.34
N ALA A 65 -7.55 13.92 4.80
CA ALA A 65 -7.91 14.05 6.21
C ALA A 65 -8.61 12.80 6.77
N GLN A 66 -9.49 12.16 5.99
CA GLN A 66 -10.15 10.92 6.39
C GLN A 66 -9.13 9.78 6.52
N VAL A 67 -8.20 9.66 5.56
CA VAL A 67 -7.13 8.66 5.63
C VAL A 67 -6.17 8.97 6.77
N ALA A 68 -5.83 10.24 7.00
CA ALA A 68 -5.00 10.66 8.12
C ALA A 68 -5.62 10.26 9.47
N THR A 69 -6.91 10.51 9.63
CA THR A 69 -7.68 10.13 10.82
C THR A 69 -7.63 8.61 11.04
N ARG A 70 -7.82 7.83 9.98
CA ARG A 70 -7.76 6.35 10.03
C ARG A 70 -6.42 5.85 10.57
N PHE A 71 -5.31 6.51 10.23
CA PHE A 71 -3.96 6.08 10.61
C PHE A 71 -3.37 6.84 11.79
N GLY A 72 -4.15 7.68 12.47
CA GLY A 72 -3.69 8.43 13.65
C GLY A 72 -2.60 9.46 13.31
N THR A 73 -2.70 10.05 12.12
CA THR A 73 -1.75 11.03 11.58
C THR A 73 -2.45 12.33 11.16
N THR A 74 -1.70 13.28 10.63
CA THR A 74 -2.23 14.52 10.03
C THR A 74 -2.19 14.42 8.51
N TRP A 75 -3.08 15.15 7.85
CA TRP A 75 -3.03 15.26 6.39
C TRP A 75 -1.67 15.78 5.90
N MET A 76 -1.02 16.65 6.68
CA MET A 76 0.26 17.28 6.33
C MET A 76 1.41 16.26 6.31
N GLN A 77 1.43 15.28 7.24
CA GLN A 77 2.42 14.21 7.21
C GLN A 77 2.24 13.31 5.98
N LEU A 78 1.00 12.96 5.65
CA LEU A 78 0.73 12.16 4.46
C LEU A 78 1.06 12.92 3.18
N TRP A 79 0.71 14.20 3.12
CA TRP A 79 1.04 15.04 1.97
C TRP A 79 2.56 15.11 1.78
N THR A 80 3.31 15.56 2.80
CA THR A 80 4.79 15.70 2.72
C THR A 80 5.51 14.39 2.43
N ALA A 81 5.04 13.26 2.96
CA ALA A 81 5.61 11.94 2.68
C ALA A 81 5.45 11.49 1.22
N ASN A 82 4.59 12.16 0.46
CA ASN A 82 4.28 11.82 -0.92
C ASN A 82 4.50 12.98 -1.91
N SER A 83 4.97 14.16 -1.46
CA SER A 83 5.15 15.34 -2.31
C SER A 83 6.29 15.22 -3.33
N GLU A 84 7.29 14.38 -3.08
CA GLU A 84 8.45 14.18 -3.95
C GLU A 84 8.41 12.81 -4.64
N PRO A 85 8.90 12.67 -5.88
CA PRO A 85 9.04 11.36 -6.50
C PRO A 85 10.09 10.52 -5.75
N LEU A 86 9.73 9.32 -5.26
CA LEU A 86 10.75 8.34 -4.89
C LEU A 86 11.42 7.86 -6.19
N TYR A 87 12.64 8.32 -6.43
CA TYR A 87 13.51 7.81 -7.48
C TYR A 87 14.06 6.44 -7.04
N GLU A 88 13.70 5.37 -7.76
CA GLU A 88 14.46 4.13 -7.71
C GLU A 88 15.69 4.23 -8.64
N THR A 89 16.80 3.61 -8.22
CA THR A 89 18.10 3.63 -8.92
C THR A 89 18.10 2.88 -10.26
N ASP A 90 17.01 2.20 -10.62
CA ASP A 90 16.90 1.35 -11.81
C ASP A 90 16.11 2.01 -12.96
N GLY A 91 15.62 3.24 -12.79
CA GLY A 91 14.86 3.97 -13.81
C GLY A 91 13.41 3.49 -13.98
N SER A 92 12.94 2.58 -13.13
CA SER A 92 11.54 2.14 -13.08
C SER A 92 10.72 3.21 -12.35
N LEU A 93 9.97 4.03 -13.09
CA LEU A 93 8.96 4.88 -12.46
C LEU A 93 7.87 3.99 -11.85
N HIS A 94 7.84 3.89 -10.53
CA HIS A 94 6.69 3.35 -9.81
C HIS A 94 6.33 4.22 -8.61
N GLN A 95 6.19 5.52 -8.84
CA GLN A 95 5.38 6.34 -7.94
C GLN A 95 4.64 7.47 -8.63
N MET A 96 3.37 7.51 -8.28
CA MET A 96 2.36 8.49 -8.66
C MET A 96 2.79 9.88 -8.19
N ARG A 97 3.41 10.62 -9.11
CA ARG A 97 3.83 12.01 -8.90
C ARG A 97 2.61 12.86 -8.61
N TRP A 98 2.50 13.44 -7.42
CA TRP A 98 1.38 14.32 -7.09
C TRP A 98 1.39 15.53 -8.04
N THR A 99 0.56 15.50 -9.08
CA THR A 99 0.51 16.51 -10.14
C THR A 99 -0.26 17.77 -9.75
N ASP A 100 -1.06 17.71 -8.67
CA ASP A 100 -1.77 18.86 -8.11
C ASP A 100 -1.58 18.87 -6.58
N VAL A 101 -0.59 19.64 -6.14
CA VAL A 101 -0.27 19.87 -4.73
C VAL A 101 -0.88 21.18 -4.20
N SER A 102 -1.74 21.83 -4.98
CA SER A 102 -2.33 23.12 -4.63
C SER A 102 -3.44 23.02 -3.57
N ASP A 103 -4.04 21.83 -3.45
CA ASP A 103 -5.08 21.53 -2.48
C ASP A 103 -4.70 20.30 -1.64
N PRO A 104 -4.29 20.48 -0.38
CA PRO A 104 -3.92 19.37 0.50
C PRO A 104 -5.10 18.44 0.85
N HIS A 105 -6.32 18.81 0.47
CA HIS A 105 -7.51 17.97 0.64
C HIS A 105 -7.81 17.09 -0.57
N LYS A 106 -7.12 17.28 -1.71
CA LYS A 106 -7.30 16.47 -2.92
C LYS A 106 -6.17 15.47 -3.09
N PHE A 107 -6.54 14.28 -3.55
CA PHE A 107 -5.58 13.33 -4.09
C PHE A 107 -5.20 13.74 -5.51
N ALA A 108 -3.92 13.94 -5.75
CA ALA A 108 -3.41 14.51 -7.00
C ALA A 108 -3.71 13.71 -8.29
N HIS A 109 -4.26 12.50 -8.19
CA HIS A 109 -4.54 11.61 -9.32
C HIS A 109 -6.03 11.29 -9.54
N GLY A 110 -6.95 12.04 -8.95
CA GLY A 110 -8.38 11.71 -9.09
C GLY A 110 -8.71 10.39 -8.39
N ASN A 111 -8.65 10.41 -7.07
CA ASN A 111 -9.20 9.40 -6.16
C ASN A 111 -8.86 7.91 -6.43
N LYS A 112 -7.82 7.60 -7.22
CA LYS A 112 -7.26 6.25 -7.34
C LYS A 112 -5.75 6.36 -7.33
N GLY A 113 -5.12 5.76 -6.34
CA GLY A 113 -3.66 5.76 -6.28
C GLY A 113 -3.09 5.12 -5.02
N LEU A 114 -1.80 4.82 -5.10
CA LEU A 114 -1.00 4.27 -4.02
C LEU A 114 -0.36 5.42 -3.25
N MET A 115 -0.61 5.47 -1.95
CA MET A 115 -0.07 6.50 -1.06
C MET A 115 0.83 5.84 -0.03
N ALA A 116 2.00 6.42 0.21
CA ALA A 116 2.89 6.05 1.30
C ALA A 116 2.32 6.53 2.65
N LEU A 117 2.31 5.63 3.63
CA LEU A 117 1.93 5.90 5.02
C LEU A 117 3.13 6.22 5.92
N GLY A 118 4.33 5.85 5.51
CA GLY A 118 5.56 6.03 6.27
C GLY A 118 6.70 5.17 5.75
N PRO A 119 7.91 5.27 6.32
CA PRO A 119 9.02 4.40 5.98
C PRO A 119 8.85 2.97 6.53
N VAL A 120 9.45 2.01 5.83
CA VAL A 120 9.65 0.65 6.35
C VAL A 120 10.88 0.62 7.26
N TYR A 121 10.68 0.25 8.52
CA TYR A 121 11.74 0.06 9.51
C TYR A 121 12.02 -1.44 9.70
N LYS A 122 13.29 -1.84 9.64
CA LYS A 122 13.72 -3.21 9.97
C LYS A 122 14.08 -3.29 11.44
N ALA A 123 13.29 -4.06 12.19
CA ALA A 123 13.47 -4.25 13.62
C ALA A 123 14.86 -4.80 13.96
N ARG A 124 15.43 -4.28 15.05
CA ARG A 124 16.75 -4.61 15.58
C ARG A 124 16.61 -5.35 16.89
N GLN A 125 17.72 -5.93 17.34
CA GLN A 125 17.77 -6.56 18.66
C GLN A 125 17.43 -5.53 19.75
N GLY A 126 16.50 -5.88 20.63
CA GLY A 126 16.03 -5.02 21.73
C GLY A 126 14.88 -4.06 21.37
N ASP A 127 14.43 -4.04 20.11
CA ASP A 127 13.24 -3.26 19.75
C ASP A 127 11.97 -3.87 20.36
N SER A 128 11.16 -3.02 20.98
CA SER A 128 9.81 -3.31 21.47
C SER A 128 8.86 -2.24 20.95
N LEU A 129 7.54 -2.46 21.05
CA LEU A 129 6.58 -1.45 20.65
C LEU A 129 6.78 -0.14 21.43
N ASP A 130 7.04 -0.22 22.73
CA ASP A 130 7.30 0.94 23.59
C ASP A 130 8.60 1.67 23.18
N SER A 131 9.70 0.94 22.98
CA SER A 131 10.97 1.57 22.64
C SER A 131 10.94 2.23 21.27
N LEU A 132 10.24 1.62 20.30
CA LEU A 132 9.99 2.22 18.99
C LEU A 132 9.05 3.43 19.09
N ALA A 133 7.99 3.37 19.88
CA ALA A 133 7.08 4.49 20.10
C ALA A 133 7.83 5.70 20.67
N THR A 134 8.65 5.51 21.71
CA THR A 134 9.51 6.56 22.26
C THR A 134 10.51 7.08 21.22
N ARG A 135 11.21 6.19 20.53
CA ARG A 135 12.26 6.56 19.57
C ARG A 135 11.73 7.39 18.40
N PHE A 136 10.56 7.04 17.89
CA PHE A 136 9.95 7.70 16.73
C PHE A 136 8.92 8.77 17.11
N ASN A 137 8.84 9.13 18.40
CA ASN A 137 7.89 10.11 18.92
C ASN A 137 6.45 9.81 18.45
N THR A 138 6.02 8.55 18.55
CA THR A 138 4.68 8.10 18.15
C THR A 138 4.03 7.30 19.28
N LYS A 139 2.82 6.77 19.07
CA LYS A 139 2.11 5.95 20.04
C LYS A 139 2.19 4.48 19.65
N VAL A 140 2.21 3.58 20.63
CA VAL A 140 2.11 2.13 20.41
C VAL A 140 0.87 1.80 19.56
N ASP A 141 -0.26 2.42 19.86
CA ASP A 141 -1.51 2.23 19.10
C ASP A 141 -1.36 2.62 17.62
N ASN A 142 -0.61 3.68 17.32
CA ASN A 142 -0.35 4.09 15.94
C ASN A 142 0.52 3.04 15.22
N ILE A 143 1.54 2.50 15.90
CA ILE A 143 2.39 1.43 15.34
C ILE A 143 1.54 0.19 15.07
N VAL A 144 0.72 -0.26 16.02
CA VAL A 144 -0.16 -1.43 15.82
C VAL A 144 -1.19 -1.19 14.72
N ASN A 145 -1.74 0.02 14.62
CA ASN A 145 -2.69 0.37 13.57
C ASN A 145 -2.06 0.34 12.16
N LEU A 146 -0.79 0.71 12.04
CA LEU A 146 -0.02 0.62 10.79
C LEU A 146 0.50 -0.81 10.49
N ASN A 147 0.50 -1.69 11.48
CA ASN A 147 0.98 -3.07 11.38
C ASN A 147 -0.09 -4.04 11.91
N PRO A 148 -1.22 -4.20 11.20
CA PRO A 148 -2.34 -5.04 11.63
C PRO A 148 -1.95 -6.52 11.85
N ASP A 149 -0.85 -6.99 11.26
CA ASP A 149 -0.29 -8.33 11.49
C ASP A 149 0.33 -8.51 12.90
N LEU A 150 0.53 -7.43 13.66
CA LEU A 150 1.01 -7.44 15.04
C LEU A 150 -0.09 -7.66 16.09
N MET A 151 -1.38 -7.57 15.73
CA MET A 151 -2.54 -7.57 16.65
C MET A 151 -2.62 -8.78 17.61
N SER A 152 -1.79 -9.81 17.42
CA SER A 152 -1.69 -11.00 18.28
C SER A 152 -0.31 -11.23 18.92
N LYS A 153 0.69 -10.38 18.66
CA LYS A 153 2.10 -10.62 19.01
C LYS A 153 2.69 -9.41 19.72
N THR A 154 2.86 -9.50 21.04
CA THR A 154 3.63 -8.55 21.85
C THR A 154 5.13 -8.58 21.56
N SER A 155 5.62 -9.53 20.76
CA SER A 155 7.04 -9.65 20.42
C SER A 155 7.33 -9.27 18.97
N ILE A 156 8.22 -8.29 18.81
CA ILE A 156 8.83 -7.91 17.54
C ILE A 156 10.04 -8.82 17.31
N ARG A 157 10.17 -9.40 16.11
CA ARG A 157 11.32 -10.24 15.76
C ARG A 157 12.43 -9.38 15.13
N VAL A 158 13.68 -9.71 15.41
CA VAL A 158 14.82 -9.08 14.72
C VAL A 158 14.70 -9.32 13.21
N GLY A 159 14.89 -8.27 12.42
CA GLY A 159 14.74 -8.27 10.96
C GLY A 159 13.29 -8.12 10.48
N GLN A 160 12.30 -8.12 11.37
CA GLN A 160 10.91 -7.90 10.99
C GLN A 160 10.74 -6.48 10.43
N GLU A 161 10.17 -6.39 9.22
CA GLU A 161 9.82 -5.11 8.62
C GLU A 161 8.55 -4.57 9.26
N LEU A 162 8.56 -3.30 9.65
CA LEU A 162 7.46 -2.61 10.32
C LEU A 162 7.18 -1.30 9.59
N CYS A 163 5.92 -0.94 9.49
CA CYS A 163 5.55 0.39 9.08
C CYS A 163 5.53 1.33 10.28
N ILE A 164 6.40 2.35 10.26
CA ILE A 164 6.47 3.30 11.36
C ILE A 164 6.29 4.69 10.79
N LEU A 165 5.29 5.40 11.30
CA LEU A 165 5.11 6.82 11.05
C LEU A 165 5.67 7.62 12.23
N PRO A 166 6.76 8.38 12.03
CA PRO A 166 7.29 9.28 13.06
C PRO A 166 6.30 10.40 13.39
N GLY A 167 6.23 10.80 14.65
CA GLY A 167 5.47 12.00 15.03
C GLY A 167 6.14 13.28 14.53
N ILE A 168 5.33 14.31 14.29
CA ILE A 168 5.86 15.67 14.09
C ILE A 168 6.26 16.22 15.45
N CYS A 169 7.44 16.83 15.55
CA CYS A 169 7.82 17.57 16.75
C CYS A 169 6.76 18.66 17.01
N PRO A 170 6.17 18.74 18.21
CA PRO A 170 5.32 19.89 18.52
C PRO A 170 6.14 21.15 18.30
N ALA A 171 5.53 22.17 17.67
CA ALA A 171 6.12 23.49 17.68
C ALA A 171 6.30 23.88 19.15
N GLU A 172 7.54 24.15 19.56
CA GLU A 172 7.79 24.55 20.94
C GLU A 172 6.92 25.76 21.27
N GLY A 173 6.14 25.63 22.34
CA GLY A 173 5.24 26.65 22.88
C GLY A 173 5.36 26.67 24.38
#